data_AF-A0AAN5D2E3-F1
#
_entry.id   AF-A0AAN5D2E3-F1
#
_cell.length_a   1.000
_cell.length_b   1.000
_cell.length_c   1.000
_cell.angle_alpha   90.00
_cell.angle_beta   90.00
_cell.angle_gamma   90.00
#
_symmetry.space_group_name_H-M   'P 1'
#
loop_
_entity.id
_entity.type
_entity.pdbx_description
1 polymer ?
#
loop_
_entity_poly.entity_id
_entity_poly.type
_entity_poly.pdbx_seq_one_letter_code
_entity_poly.pdbx_strand_id
1 'polypeptide(L)'
;KVPIVKFEITVDGNKIDGDVSCYNELALHNSQLLRRYCSWTKDQMLSKLGLFIKRWAKECDICDASKGSLSSYAYMILLIHFLQRLKPHPLLPVLQEMGEKKEILVEGWDVYFCDESPKRHWSKCTLSIGDLFLQFLEYFAKFEWENQ
;
A
#
# COMPACT_ATOMS: atom_id res chain seq x y z
N LYS A 1 -9.00 11.81 -12.70
CA LYS A 1 -7.68 11.81 -13.37
C LYS A 1 -7.02 13.16 -13.04
N VAL A 2 -5.84 13.16 -12.41
CA VAL A 2 -5.21 14.38 -11.88
C VAL A 2 -4.28 14.98 -12.96
N PRO A 3 -4.37 16.29 -13.28
CA PRO A 3 -3.40 16.94 -14.16
C PRO A 3 -2.00 16.91 -13.53
N ILE A 4 -1.00 16.51 -14.32
CA ILE A 4 0.38 16.38 -13.86
C ILE A 4 1.35 17.09 -14.81
N VAL A 5 2.37 17.73 -14.24
CA VAL A 5 3.56 18.20 -14.94
C VAL A 5 4.69 17.25 -14.60
N LYS A 6 5.18 16.52 -15.61
CA LYS A 6 6.34 15.63 -15.45
C LYS A 6 7.63 16.42 -15.60
N PHE A 7 8.64 16.08 -14.81
CA PHE A 7 9.97 16.68 -14.92
C PHE A 7 11.06 15.62 -14.72
N GLU A 8 12.22 15.85 -15.33
CA GLU A 8 13.45 15.13 -15.07
C GLU A 8 14.49 16.18 -14.64
N ILE A 9 15.14 15.98 -13.49
CA ILE A 9 16.26 16.80 -13.03
C ILE A 9 17.47 15.91 -12.76
N THR A 10 18.68 16.46 -12.89
CA THR A 10 19.91 15.77 -12.51
C THR A 10 20.49 16.44 -11.26
N VAL A 11 20.66 15.67 -10.19
CA VAL A 11 21.24 16.13 -8.91
C VAL A 11 22.42 15.21 -8.57
N ASP A 12 23.60 15.78 -8.38
CA ASP A 12 24.85 15.04 -8.10
C ASP A 12 25.13 13.89 -9.09
N GLY A 13 24.80 14.10 -10.37
CA GLY A 13 24.97 13.09 -11.43
C GLY A 13 23.87 12.02 -11.48
N ASN A 14 22.89 12.04 -10.57
CA ASN A 14 21.75 11.13 -10.56
C ASN A 14 20.54 11.77 -11.25
N LYS A 15 19.94 11.05 -12.18
CA LYS A 15 18.65 11.44 -12.78
C LYS A 15 17.51 11.15 -11.82
N ILE A 16 16.65 12.15 -11.64
CA ILE A 16 15.46 12.07 -10.80
C ILE A 16 14.26 12.48 -11.65
N ASP A 17 13.37 11.53 -11.89
CA ASP A 17 12.07 11.75 -12.50
C ASP A 17 11.03 12.06 -11.43
N GLY A 18 10.14 13.00 -11.69
CA GLY A 18 9.06 13.35 -10.79
C GLY A 18 7.84 13.91 -11.49
N ASP A 19 6.72 13.88 -10.75
CA ASP A 19 5.44 14.43 -11.17
C ASP A 19 5.01 15.52 -10.19
N VAL A 20 4.67 16.71 -10.70
CA VAL A 20 4.00 17.76 -9.93
C VAL A 20 2.51 17.70 -10.24
N SER A 21 1.68 17.64 -9.19
CA SER A 21 0.23 17.76 -9.29
C SER A 21 -0.25 18.92 -8.41
N CYS A 22 -1.30 19.61 -8.84
CA CYS A 22 -1.92 20.68 -8.06
C CYS A 22 -3.16 20.13 -7.34
N TYR A 23 -3.31 20.46 -6.05
CA TYR A 23 -4.48 20.13 -5.23
C TYR A 23 -4.85 18.64 -5.23
N ASN A 24 -3.86 17.74 -5.21
CA ASN A 24 -4.10 16.30 -5.06
C ASN A 24 -4.07 15.90 -3.58
N GLU A 25 -4.99 16.46 -2.79
CA GLU A 25 -4.98 16.31 -1.33
C GLU A 25 -5.24 14.86 -0.91
N LEU A 26 -6.12 14.16 -1.62
CA LEU A 26 -6.38 12.73 -1.39
C LEU A 26 -5.10 11.89 -1.50
N ALA A 27 -4.19 12.20 -2.41
CA ALA A 27 -2.92 11.48 -2.52
C ALA A 27 -2.00 11.71 -1.31
N LEU A 28 -2.08 12.87 -0.66
CA LEU A 28 -1.34 13.14 0.58
C LEU A 28 -1.87 12.24 1.71
N HIS A 29 -3.19 12.19 1.91
CA HIS A 29 -3.83 11.35 2.93
C HIS A 29 -3.55 9.86 2.69
N ASN A 30 -3.67 9.39 1.45
CA ASN A 30 -3.35 8.02 1.09
C ASN A 30 -1.87 7.68 1.32
N SER A 31 -0.96 8.62 1.06
CA SER A 31 0.48 8.44 1.33
C SER A 31 0.76 8.35 2.83
N GLN A 32 0.06 9.14 3.65
CA GLN A 32 0.13 9.06 5.11
C GLN A 32 -0.42 7.73 5.62
N LEU A 33 -1.55 7.26 5.09
CA LEU A 33 -2.14 5.96 5.43
C LEU A 33 -1.18 4.81 5.11
N LEU A 34 -0.57 4.80 3.92
CA LEU A 34 0.44 3.78 3.56
C LEU A 34 1.65 3.83 4.48
N ARG A 35 2.17 5.03 4.78
CA ARG A 35 3.26 5.20 5.75
C ARG A 35 2.86 4.62 7.11
N ARG A 36 1.60 4.78 7.50
CA ARG A 36 1.10 4.26 8.76
C ARG A 36 1.06 2.74 8.79
N TYR A 37 0.56 2.09 7.74
CA TYR A 37 0.64 0.64 7.60
C TYR A 37 2.09 0.13 7.62
N CYS A 38 3.02 0.82 6.96
CA CYS A 38 4.43 0.43 7.00
C CYS A 38 5.01 0.45 8.42
N SER A 39 4.63 1.46 9.23
CA SER A 39 5.01 1.56 10.64
C SER A 39 4.32 0.55 11.55
N TRP A 40 3.24 -0.10 11.09
CA TRP A 40 2.48 -1.07 11.87
C TRP A 40 3.25 -2.39 12.07
N THR A 41 4.07 -2.75 11.10
CA THR A 41 4.78 -4.04 11.08
C THR A 41 6.16 -3.94 11.73
N LYS A 42 6.57 -4.99 12.44
CA LYS A 42 7.94 -5.08 12.99
C LYS A 42 8.97 -5.13 11.86
N ASP A 43 10.13 -4.55 12.08
CA ASP A 43 11.31 -4.61 11.19
C ASP A 43 11.00 -4.20 9.73
N GLN A 44 10.01 -3.31 9.54
CA GLN A 44 9.54 -2.83 8.24
C GLN A 44 9.12 -3.94 7.27
N MET A 45 8.53 -5.03 7.79
CA MET A 45 8.12 -6.19 6.98
C MET A 45 7.25 -5.79 5.80
N LEU A 46 6.22 -4.96 6.01
CA LEU A 46 5.33 -4.53 4.94
C LEU A 46 6.08 -3.81 3.82
N SER A 47 7.00 -2.91 4.16
CA SER A 47 7.82 -2.19 3.18
C SER A 47 8.70 -3.15 2.37
N LYS A 48 9.33 -4.12 3.03
CA LYS A 48 10.21 -5.11 2.39
C LYS A 48 9.42 -6.02 1.45
N LEU A 49 8.28 -6.55 1.90
CA LEU A 49 7.41 -7.39 1.09
C LEU A 49 6.80 -6.60 -0.08
N GLY A 50 6.37 -5.35 0.15
CA GLY A 50 5.89 -4.46 -0.91
C GLY A 50 6.94 -4.18 -1.98
N LEU A 51 8.20 -3.94 -1.59
CA LEU A 51 9.30 -3.78 -2.54
C LEU A 51 9.56 -5.07 -3.34
N PHE A 52 9.49 -6.23 -2.68
CA PHE A 52 9.66 -7.52 -3.32
C PHE A 52 8.56 -7.79 -4.36
N ILE A 53 7.29 -7.61 -3.98
CA ILE A 53 6.14 -7.75 -4.89
C ILE A 53 6.24 -6.75 -6.05
N LYS A 54 6.58 -5.49 -5.79
CA LYS A 54 6.77 -4.49 -6.84
C LYS A 54 7.85 -4.92 -7.83
N ARG A 55 8.98 -5.45 -7.35
CA ARG A 55 10.05 -5.93 -8.23
C ARG A 55 9.58 -7.11 -9.05
N TRP A 56 9.00 -8.13 -8.43
CA TRP A 56 8.41 -9.28 -9.13
C TRP A 56 7.41 -8.85 -10.21
N ALA A 57 6.47 -7.96 -9.88
CA ALA A 57 5.47 -7.48 -10.82
C ALA A 57 6.07 -6.69 -11.99
N LYS A 58 7.18 -5.96 -11.76
CA LYS A 58 7.94 -5.32 -12.84
C LYS A 58 8.63 -6.32 -13.76
N GLU A 59 9.27 -7.35 -13.21
CA GLU A 59 9.90 -8.42 -14.02
C GLU A 59 8.86 -9.20 -14.84
N CYS A 60 7.61 -9.27 -14.36
CA CYS A 60 6.49 -9.84 -15.10
C CYS A 60 5.76 -8.86 -16.05
N ASP A 61 6.25 -7.62 -16.20
CA ASP A 61 5.67 -6.54 -17.02
C ASP A 61 4.20 -6.19 -16.68
N ILE A 62 3.80 -6.39 -15.41
CA ILE A 62 2.43 -6.13 -14.91
C ILE A 62 2.37 -4.95 -13.93
N CYS A 63 3.44 -4.14 -13.84
CA CYS A 63 3.56 -3.01 -12.91
C CYS A 63 3.80 -1.66 -13.63
N ASP A 64 2.99 -1.34 -14.63
CA ASP A 64 3.04 -0.09 -15.40
C ASP A 64 1.64 0.40 -15.78
N ALA A 65 1.07 1.27 -14.94
CA ALA A 65 -0.24 1.86 -15.17
C ALA A 65 -0.34 2.72 -16.44
N SER A 66 0.78 3.22 -16.97
CA SER A 66 0.77 3.96 -18.24
C SER A 66 0.53 3.06 -19.44
N LYS A 67 0.80 1.76 -19.30
CA LYS A 67 0.59 0.72 -20.32
C LYS A 67 -0.64 -0.15 -20.07
N GLY A 68 -1.48 0.21 -19.10
CA GLY A 68 -2.74 -0.47 -18.79
C GLY A 68 -2.64 -1.61 -17.78
N SER A 69 -1.47 -1.86 -17.17
CA SER A 69 -1.34 -2.79 -16.04
C SER A 69 -1.51 -2.06 -14.69
N LEU A 70 -1.29 -2.75 -13.56
CA LEU A 70 -1.51 -2.14 -12.24
C LEU A 70 -0.37 -1.17 -11.86
N SER A 71 -0.71 -0.12 -11.12
CA SER A 71 0.31 0.78 -10.55
C SER A 71 1.00 0.14 -9.34
N SER A 72 2.20 0.61 -8.98
CA SER A 72 2.82 0.16 -7.73
C SER A 72 2.00 0.51 -6.48
N TYR A 73 1.19 1.57 -6.55
CA TYR A 73 0.24 1.91 -5.49
C TYR A 73 -0.85 0.85 -5.38
N ALA A 74 -1.43 0.40 -6.50
CA ALA A 74 -2.44 -0.66 -6.51
C ALA A 74 -1.91 -1.95 -5.88
N TYR A 75 -0.68 -2.37 -6.21
CA TYR A 75 -0.05 -3.53 -5.57
C TYR A 75 0.12 -3.37 -4.05
N MET A 76 0.42 -2.17 -3.55
CA MET A 76 0.47 -1.91 -2.11
C MET A 76 -0.90 -2.05 -1.45
N ILE A 77 -1.96 -1.61 -2.12
CA ILE A 77 -3.34 -1.78 -1.62
C ILE A 77 -3.74 -3.27 -1.60
N LEU A 78 -3.43 -4.03 -2.66
CA LEU A 78 -3.65 -5.47 -2.70
C LEU A 78 -2.90 -6.20 -1.56
N LEU A 79 -1.65 -5.80 -1.31
CA LEU A 79 -0.87 -6.37 -0.22
C LEU A 79 -1.48 -6.06 1.15
N ILE A 80 -1.91 -4.82 1.39
CA ILE A 80 -2.59 -4.44 2.64
C ILE A 80 -3.88 -5.25 2.82
N HIS A 81 -4.70 -5.37 1.76
CA HIS A 81 -5.92 -6.17 1.78
C HIS A 81 -5.64 -7.63 2.13
N PHE A 82 -4.67 -8.26 1.46
CA PHE A 82 -4.26 -9.62 1.76
C PHE A 82 -3.87 -9.79 3.24
N LEU A 83 -3.06 -8.88 3.78
CA LEU A 83 -2.64 -8.96 5.19
C LEU A 83 -3.77 -8.66 6.19
N GLN A 84 -4.80 -7.91 5.79
CA GLN A 84 -6.04 -7.70 6.56
C GLN A 84 -6.98 -8.92 6.50
N ARG A 85 -6.84 -9.79 5.49
CA ARG A 85 -7.68 -10.98 5.30
C ARG A 85 -6.97 -12.30 5.62
N LEU A 86 -5.67 -12.25 5.96
CA LEU A 86 -4.88 -13.44 6.29
C LEU A 86 -5.52 -14.26 7.41
N LYS A 87 -5.45 -15.59 7.28
CA LYS A 87 -5.97 -16.56 8.25
C LYS A 87 -4.80 -17.29 8.93
N PRO A 88 -4.95 -17.76 10.20
CA PRO A 88 -6.16 -17.70 11.04
C PRO A 88 -6.44 -16.31 11.63
N HIS A 89 -5.45 -15.42 11.67
CA HIS A 89 -5.59 -14.07 12.20
C HIS A 89 -5.03 -13.03 11.23
N PRO A 90 -5.72 -11.89 11.06
CA PRO A 90 -5.22 -10.81 10.23
C PRO A 90 -3.95 -10.22 10.84
N LEU A 91 -3.01 -9.86 9.97
CA LEU A 91 -1.74 -9.26 10.36
C LEU A 91 -1.84 -7.73 10.43
N LEU A 92 -2.65 -7.13 9.58
CA LEU A 92 -2.96 -5.70 9.62
C LEU A 92 -4.42 -5.48 10.05
N PRO A 93 -4.70 -4.43 10.84
CA PRO A 93 -6.07 -3.97 11.05
C PRO A 93 -6.56 -3.16 9.85
N VAL A 94 -7.83 -2.77 9.88
CA VAL A 94 -8.37 -1.72 9.02
C VAL A 94 -8.27 -0.39 9.79
N LEU A 95 -7.23 0.42 9.54
CA LEU A 95 -6.97 1.64 10.33
C LEU A 95 -8.12 2.65 10.26
N GLN A 96 -8.88 2.65 9.17
CA GLN A 96 -10.04 3.53 8.96
C GLN A 96 -11.26 3.14 9.83
N GLU A 97 -11.29 1.91 10.36
CA GLU A 97 -12.34 1.39 11.25
C GLU A 97 -11.89 1.35 12.72
N MET A 98 -10.67 1.79 13.01
CA MET A 98 -10.12 1.77 14.36
C MET A 98 -10.39 3.06 15.13
N GLY A 99 -10.52 2.91 16.45
CA GLY A 99 -10.64 4.02 17.39
C GLY A 99 -11.98 4.75 17.28
N GLU A 100 -12.05 5.93 17.87
CA GLU A 100 -13.20 6.81 17.74
C GLU A 100 -13.15 7.52 16.37
N LYS A 101 -14.06 7.13 15.48
CA LYS A 101 -14.10 7.68 14.12
C LYS A 101 -14.38 9.18 14.16
N LYS A 102 -13.45 9.97 13.62
CA LYS A 102 -13.62 11.41 13.42
C LYS A 102 -13.74 11.64 11.93
N GLU A 103 -14.92 11.99 11.45
CA GLU A 103 -15.10 12.26 10.02
C GLU A 103 -14.21 13.44 9.60
N ILE A 104 -13.35 13.21 8.60
CA ILE A 104 -12.48 14.24 8.00
C ILE A 104 -12.76 14.20 6.51
N LEU A 105 -13.48 15.18 5.98
CA LEU A 105 -13.84 15.22 4.57
C LEU A 105 -12.84 16.04 3.76
N VAL A 106 -12.30 15.41 2.72
CA VAL A 106 -11.48 16.05 1.69
C VAL A 106 -12.09 15.69 0.35
N GLU A 107 -12.44 16.70 -0.46
CA GLU A 107 -13.14 16.51 -1.75
C GLU A 107 -14.41 15.62 -1.63
N GLY A 108 -15.10 15.67 -0.48
CA GLY A 108 -16.29 14.87 -0.21
C GLY A 108 -16.03 13.41 0.22
N TRP A 109 -14.76 13.01 0.38
CA TRP A 109 -14.37 11.69 0.85
C TRP A 109 -13.86 11.74 2.28
N ASP A 110 -14.30 10.78 3.10
CA ASP A 110 -13.78 10.59 4.45
C ASP A 110 -12.37 9.98 4.39
N VAL A 111 -11.37 10.77 4.78
CA VAL A 111 -9.95 10.41 4.76
C VAL A 111 -9.42 10.02 6.14
N TYR A 112 -10.30 9.88 7.14
CA TYR A 112 -9.89 9.51 8.48
C TYR A 112 -9.26 8.12 8.54
N PHE A 113 -8.17 8.01 9.30
CA PHE A 113 -7.63 6.75 9.78
C PHE A 113 -7.03 6.93 11.17
N CYS A 114 -7.06 5.87 11.97
CA CYS A 114 -6.47 5.86 13.30
C CYS A 114 -4.94 5.99 13.21
N ASP A 115 -4.41 7.04 13.84
CA ASP A 115 -2.97 7.31 13.92
C ASP A 115 -2.36 6.87 15.28
N GLU A 116 -3.07 6.12 16.12
CA GLU A 116 -2.53 5.68 17.41
C GLU A 116 -1.50 4.57 17.29
N SER A 117 -0.32 4.75 17.91
CA SER A 117 0.82 3.84 17.78
C SER A 117 0.51 2.45 18.36
N PRO A 118 1.01 1.36 17.73
CA PRO A 118 0.62 0.02 18.10
C PRO A 118 1.13 -0.31 19.50
N LYS A 119 0.22 -0.46 20.46
CA LYS A 119 0.61 -0.88 21.81
C LYS A 119 0.89 -2.38 21.96
N ARG A 120 0.50 -3.30 21.05
CA ARG A 120 0.77 -4.76 21.25
C ARG A 120 0.41 -5.81 20.16
N HIS A 121 -0.11 -5.50 18.97
CA HIS A 121 -0.80 -6.54 18.16
C HIS A 121 0.04 -7.40 17.18
N TRP A 122 1.22 -6.95 16.71
CA TRP A 122 1.96 -7.66 15.65
C TRP A 122 2.71 -8.94 16.11
N SER A 123 2.86 -9.17 17.41
CA SER A 123 3.83 -10.13 17.98
C SER A 123 3.55 -11.62 17.74
N LYS A 124 2.60 -11.99 16.87
CA LYS A 124 2.21 -13.38 16.61
C LYS A 124 2.59 -13.91 15.22
N CYS A 125 3.09 -13.08 14.30
CA CYS A 125 3.49 -13.54 12.98
C CYS A 125 4.87 -14.20 13.00
N THR A 126 4.94 -15.49 12.63
CA THR A 126 6.18 -16.26 12.50
C THR A 126 6.56 -16.55 11.04
N LEU A 127 5.78 -16.06 10.09
CA LEU A 127 5.98 -16.29 8.66
C LEU A 127 7.16 -15.46 8.12
N SER A 128 7.95 -16.03 7.23
CA SER A 128 8.98 -15.30 6.51
C SER A 128 8.38 -14.41 5.41
N ILE A 129 9.18 -13.50 4.86
CA ILE A 129 8.78 -12.69 3.69
C ILE A 129 8.46 -13.60 2.49
N GLY A 130 9.21 -14.70 2.32
CA GLY A 130 8.97 -15.67 1.25
C GLY A 130 7.63 -16.39 1.40
N ASP A 131 7.30 -16.83 2.62
CA ASP A 131 6.02 -17.49 2.90
C ASP A 131 4.83 -16.55 2.63
N LEU A 132 4.95 -15.30 3.06
CA LEU A 132 3.93 -14.27 2.84
C LEU A 132 3.78 -13.94 1.35
N PHE A 133 4.87 -13.92 0.60
CA PHE A 133 4.83 -13.72 -0.84
C PHE A 133 4.11 -14.87 -1.56
N LEU A 134 4.44 -16.12 -1.25
CA LEU A 134 3.76 -17.28 -1.84
C LEU A 134 2.26 -17.28 -1.51
N GLN A 135 1.91 -17.01 -0.25
CA GLN A 135 0.51 -16.90 0.15
C GLN A 135 -0.22 -15.73 -0.52
N PHE A 136 0.46 -14.60 -0.75
CA PHE A 136 -0.11 -13.47 -1.51
C PHE A 136 -0.47 -13.90 -2.95
N LEU A 137 0.42 -14.64 -3.62
CA LEU A 137 0.15 -15.16 -4.96
C LEU A 137 -1.02 -16.15 -4.96
N GLU A 138 -1.03 -17.11 -4.04
CA GLU A 138 -2.10 -18.09 -3.92
C GLU A 138 -3.46 -17.43 -3.60
N TYR A 139 -3.45 -16.41 -2.73
CA TYR A 139 -4.64 -15.66 -2.36
C TYR A 139 -5.27 -15.00 -3.59
N PHE A 140 -4.49 -14.22 -4.35
CA PHE A 140 -5.01 -13.51 -5.52
C PHE A 140 -5.26 -14.40 -6.74
N ALA A 141 -4.64 -15.59 -6.81
CA ALA A 141 -4.98 -16.59 -7.82
C ALA A 141 -6.36 -17.21 -7.62
N LYS A 142 -6.86 -17.25 -6.37
CA LYS A 142 -8.18 -17.80 -5.99
C LYS A 142 -9.20 -16.72 -5.62
N PHE A 143 -8.82 -15.45 -5.72
CA PHE A 143 -9.65 -14.33 -5.30
C PHE A 143 -10.81 -14.15 -6.28
N GLU A 144 -12.03 -14.05 -5.75
CA GLU A 144 -13.24 -13.84 -6.53
C GLU A 144 -13.37 -12.35 -6.90
N TRP A 145 -12.68 -11.96 -7.98
CA TRP A 145 -12.62 -10.56 -8.44
C TRP A 145 -13.98 -9.97 -8.85
N GLU A 146 -14.92 -10.81 -9.29
CA GLU A 146 -16.24 -10.38 -9.75
C GLU A 146 -17.22 -10.08 -8.60
N ASN A 147 -16.94 -10.57 -7.39
CA ASN A 147 -17.86 -10.53 -6.24
C ASN A 147 -17.41 -9.56 -5.11
N GLN A 148 -16.52 -8.61 -5.41
CA GLN A 148 -16.01 -7.63 -4.42
C GLN A 148 -16.80 -6.33 -4.40
#